data_AF-A0A7V8YXF3-F1
#
_entry.id   AF-A0A7V8YXF3-F1
#
_cell.length_a   1.000
_cell.length_b   1.000
_cell.length_c   1.000
_cell.angle_alpha   90.00
_cell.angle_beta   90.00
_cell.angle_gamma   90.00
#
_symmetry.space_group_name_H-M   'P 1'
#
loop_
_entity.id
_entity.type
_entity.pdbx_description
1 polymer ?
#
loop_
_entity_poly.entity_id
_entity_poly.type
_entity_poly.pdbx_seq_one_letter_code
_entity_poly.pdbx_strand_id
1 'polypeptide(L)'
;MHSARKVLWAVLLVTPLFLGTVVFGNDVDDEIPGVTARVARISFIRGDVQIRRAGAPDWERAVLNLPLVEGDEITTDERSRF
;
A
#
# COMPACT_ATOMS: atom_id res chain seq x y z
N MET A 1 44.08 16.99 45.59
CA MET A 1 42.62 17.14 45.38
C MET A 1 42.22 17.66 43.98
N HIS A 2 43.11 18.28 43.19
CA HIS A 2 42.79 18.75 41.83
C HIS A 2 42.70 17.63 40.76
N SER A 3 43.44 16.54 40.92
CA SER A 3 43.50 15.44 39.94
C SER A 3 42.21 14.61 39.89
N ALA A 4 41.63 14.29 41.06
CA ALA A 4 40.39 13.51 41.16
C ALA A 4 39.19 14.22 40.49
N ARG A 5 39.12 15.56 40.59
CA ARG A 5 38.10 16.35 39.88
C ARG A 5 38.29 16.27 38.36
N LYS A 6 39.53 16.37 37.85
CA LYS A 6 39.80 16.27 36.41
C LYS A 6 39.46 14.88 35.85
N VAL A 7 39.74 13.82 36.60
CA VAL A 7 39.36 12.44 36.24
C VAL A 7 37.84 12.27 36.22
N LEU A 8 37.13 12.84 37.21
CA LEU A 8 35.66 12.82 37.24
C LEU A 8 35.06 13.54 36.02
N TRP A 9 35.59 14.71 35.65
CA TRP A 9 35.14 15.45 34.46
C TRP A 9 35.47 14.71 33.16
N ALA A 10 36.62 14.05 33.08
CA ALA A 10 36.98 13.23 31.92
C ALA A 10 36.06 12.02 31.76
N VAL A 11 35.72 11.33 32.86
CA VAL A 11 34.75 10.23 32.83
C VAL A 11 33.37 10.73 32.42
N LEU A 12 32.92 11.86 32.96
CA LEU A 12 31.60 12.44 32.65
C LEU A 12 31.48 12.89 31.19
N LEU A 13 32.56 13.40 30.59
CA LEU A 13 32.60 13.77 29.16
C LEU A 13 32.70 12.58 28.21
N VAL A 14 33.31 11.46 28.64
CA VAL A 14 33.46 10.25 27.83
C VAL A 14 32.23 9.34 27.91
N THR A 15 31.49 9.38 29.02
CA THR A 15 30.27 8.57 29.24
C THR A 15 29.22 8.68 28.12
N PRO A 16 28.87 9.87 27.56
CA PRO A 16 27.90 9.95 26.47
C PRO A 16 28.37 9.30 25.15
N LEU A 17 29.68 9.07 24.95
CA LEU A 17 30.16 8.32 23.78
C LEU A 17 29.86 6.81 23.87
N PHE A 18 29.67 6.27 25.07
CA PHE A 18 29.41 4.84 25.28
C PHE A 18 27.91 4.50 25.40
N LEU A 19 27.02 5.48 25.63
CA LEU A 19 25.57 5.26 25.70
C LEU A 19 24.86 5.34 24.34
N GLY A 20 25.54 5.77 23.27
CA GLY A 20 24.92 6.11 21.99
C GLY A 20 24.68 4.97 20.99
N THR A 21 24.97 3.71 21.30
CA THR A 21 24.99 2.62 20.30
C THR A 21 23.80 1.66 20.34
N VAL A 22 22.65 2.07 20.87
CA VAL A 22 21.42 1.26 20.69
C VAL A 22 20.68 1.79 19.46
N VAL A 23 21.10 1.32 18.30
CA VAL A 23 20.34 1.48 17.05
C VAL A 23 19.25 0.41 17.05
N PHE A 24 18.00 0.81 17.30
CA PHE A 24 16.85 -0.03 17.00
C PHE A 24 16.70 -0.05 15.47
N GLY A 25 17.24 -1.07 14.83
CA GLY A 25 16.86 -1.39 13.45
C GLY A 25 15.39 -1.75 13.46
N ASN A 26 14.54 -0.86 12.95
CA ASN A 26 13.23 -1.31 12.49
C ASN A 26 13.54 -2.21 11.29
N ASP A 27 13.43 -3.52 11.48
CA ASP A 27 13.23 -4.46 10.38
C ASP A 27 11.87 -4.09 9.78
N VAL A 28 11.87 -3.06 8.94
CA VAL A 28 10.76 -2.81 8.03
C VAL A 28 10.84 -3.98 7.08
N ASP A 29 9.95 -4.95 7.27
CA ASP A 29 9.76 -6.06 6.33
C ASP A 29 9.70 -5.45 4.93
N ASP A 30 10.77 -5.63 4.14
CA ASP A 30 10.80 -5.37 2.71
C ASP A 30 9.97 -6.47 1.99
N GLU A 31 8.83 -6.85 2.57
CA GLU A 31 7.84 -7.66 1.89
C GLU A 31 7.18 -6.76 0.85
N ILE A 32 7.87 -6.61 -0.29
CA ILE A 32 7.28 -6.14 -1.52
C ILE A 32 6.16 -7.14 -1.82
N PRO A 33 4.87 -6.76 -1.72
CA PRO A 33 3.81 -7.70 -1.99
C PRO A 33 4.01 -8.20 -3.41
N GLY A 34 4.21 -9.52 -3.58
CA GLY A 34 4.40 -10.17 -4.88
C GLY A 34 3.13 -10.17 -5.75
N VAL A 35 2.27 -9.17 -5.58
CA VAL A 35 0.94 -9.11 -6.19
C VAL A 35 0.97 -8.01 -7.24
N THR A 36 1.40 -8.38 -8.44
CA THR A 36 0.87 -7.72 -9.63
C THR A 36 -0.61 -8.09 -9.68
N ALA A 37 -1.46 -7.34 -8.97
CA ALA A 37 -2.89 -7.59 -8.93
C ALA A 37 -3.41 -7.63 -10.37
N ARG A 38 -3.69 -8.83 -10.88
CA ARG A 38 -4.15 -9.01 -12.25
C ARG A 38 -5.61 -8.56 -12.29
N VAL A 39 -5.82 -7.37 -12.82
CA VAL A 39 -7.15 -6.80 -13.02
C VAL A 39 -7.84 -7.54 -14.17
N ALA A 40 -9.02 -8.11 -13.91
CA ALA A 40 -9.85 -8.69 -14.96
C ALA A 40 -10.31 -7.59 -15.92
N ARG A 41 -10.47 -7.90 -17.22
CA ARG A 41 -10.92 -6.93 -18.21
C ARG A 41 -12.02 -7.51 -19.08
N ILE A 42 -12.99 -6.67 -19.45
CA ILE A 42 -14.02 -7.04 -20.42
C ILE A 42 -13.37 -7.21 -21.79
N SER A 43 -13.42 -8.42 -22.36
CA SER A 43 -12.83 -8.73 -23.67
C SER A 43 -13.86 -8.81 -24.80
N PHE A 44 -15.15 -8.82 -24.46
CA PHE A 44 -16.26 -8.91 -25.40
C PHE A 44 -17.43 -8.06 -24.91
N ILE A 45 -18.17 -7.41 -25.81
CA ILE A 45 -19.44 -6.75 -25.50
C ILE A 45 -20.36 -6.89 -26.72
N ARG A 46 -21.62 -7.23 -26.46
CA ARG A 46 -22.72 -7.18 -27.42
C ARG A 46 -23.97 -6.66 -26.73
N GLY A 47 -24.59 -5.62 -27.29
CA GLY A 47 -25.79 -5.00 -26.74
C GLY A 47 -25.49 -3.96 -25.68
N ASP A 48 -26.50 -3.61 -24.89
CA ASP A 48 -26.36 -2.68 -23.76
C ASP A 48 -25.91 -3.42 -22.50
N VAL A 49 -24.75 -3.00 -21.99
CA VAL A 49 -24.10 -3.52 -20.79
C VAL A 49 -23.71 -2.32 -19.96
N GLN A 50 -24.12 -2.31 -18.69
CA GLN A 50 -23.83 -1.24 -17.76
C GLN A 50 -23.07 -1.76 -16.56
N ILE A 51 -22.21 -0.92 -16.02
CA ILE A 51 -21.41 -1.18 -14.82
C ILE A 51 -21.71 -0.11 -13.79
N ARG A 52 -21.80 -0.51 -12.53
CA ARG A 52 -21.76 0.39 -11.38
C ARG A 52 -20.50 0.10 -10.58
N ARG A 53 -19.69 1.14 -10.38
CA ARG A 53 -18.45 1.03 -9.61
C ARG A 53 -18.77 0.79 -8.14
N ALA A 54 -17.91 0.05 -7.44
CA ALA A 54 -18.03 -0.15 -6.00
C ALA A 54 -18.19 1.19 -5.26
N GLY A 55 -19.30 1.37 -4.54
CA GLY A 55 -19.61 2.58 -3.77
C GLY A 55 -20.06 3.79 -4.61
N ALA A 56 -20.12 3.69 -5.94
CA ALA A 56 -20.71 4.70 -6.80
C ALA A 56 -22.23 4.52 -6.90
N PRO A 57 -23.01 5.61 -6.90
CA PRO A 57 -24.47 5.52 -7.04
C PRO A 57 -24.92 5.26 -8.48
N ASP A 58 -24.10 5.65 -9.46
CA ASP A 58 -24.49 5.75 -10.86
C ASP A 58 -24.11 4.52 -11.69
N TRP A 59 -24.93 4.26 -12.71
CA TRP A 59 -24.64 3.26 -13.74
C TRP A 59 -24.00 3.92 -14.95
N GLU A 60 -22.96 3.28 -15.46
CA GLU A 60 -22.19 3.74 -16.62
C GLU A 60 -22.18 2.67 -17.70
N ARG A 61 -22.05 3.07 -18.98
CA ARG A 61 -21.92 2.10 -20.07
C ARG A 61 -20.58 1.37 -19.98
N ALA A 62 -20.61 0.04 -19.96
CA ALA A 62 -19.40 -0.78 -20.02
C ALA A 62 -18.76 -0.71 -21.42
N VAL A 63 -17.43 -0.76 -21.47
CA VAL A 63 -16.65 -0.72 -22.71
C VAL A 63 -15.64 -1.87 -22.78
N LEU A 64 -15.16 -2.18 -23.99
CA LEU A 64 -14.09 -3.16 -24.14
C LEU A 64 -12.83 -2.70 -23.40
N ASN A 65 -12.07 -3.68 -22.92
CA ASN A 65 -10.87 -3.50 -22.12
C ASN A 65 -11.10 -2.75 -20.80
N LEU A 66 -12.36 -2.62 -20.35
CA LEU A 66 -12.69 -1.99 -19.07
C LEU A 66 -12.13 -2.84 -17.91
N PRO A 67 -11.35 -2.26 -17.00
CA PRO A 67 -10.86 -2.95 -15.81
C PRO A 67 -11.97 -3.17 -14.79
N LEU A 68 -12.11 -4.42 -14.34
CA LEU A 68 -13.05 -4.83 -13.30
C LEU A 68 -12.29 -5.07 -11.99
N VAL A 69 -12.82 -4.51 -10.91
CA VAL A 69 -12.32 -4.72 -9.55
C VAL A 69 -13.40 -5.34 -8.68
N GLU A 70 -13.01 -5.81 -7.49
CA GLU A 70 -13.94 -6.37 -6.53
C GLU A 70 -15.01 -5.35 -6.12
N GLY A 71 -16.27 -5.79 -6.07
CA GLY A 71 -17.41 -4.94 -5.73
C GLY A 71 -18.03 -4.17 -6.90
N ASP A 72 -17.46 -4.23 -8.11
CA ASP A 72 -18.14 -3.74 -9.31
C ASP A 72 -19.37 -4.63 -9.62
N GLU A 73 -20.47 -4.00 -10.00
CA GLU A 73 -21.69 -4.69 -10.44
C GLU A 73 -21.90 -4.48 -11.93
N ILE A 74 -22.30 -5.54 -12.65
CA ILE A 74 -22.57 -5.49 -14.09
C ILE A 74 -24.00 -5.96 -14.34
N THR A 75 -24.71 -5.23 -15.20
CA THR A 75 -26.05 -5.60 -15.66
C THR A 75 -26.11 -5.63 -17.18
N THR A 76 -26.99 -6.47 -17.70
CA THR A 76 -27.19 -6.71 -19.13
C THR A 76 -28.67 -6.73 -19.45
N ASP A 77 -29.06 -6.12 -20.56
CA ASP A 77 -30.41 -6.34 -21.11
C ASP A 77 -30.60 -7.80 -21.60
N GLU A 78 -31.84 -8.22 -21.86
CA GLU A 78 -32.25 -9.60 -22.14
C GLU A 78 -31.41 -10.29 -23.23
N ARG A 79 -31.01 -9.54 -24.26
CA ARG A 79 -30.23 -10.04 -25.41
C ARG A 79 -28.75 -9.66 -25.37
N SER A 80 -28.28 -8.97 -24.32
CA SER A 80 -26.92 -8.48 -24.18
C SER A 80 -25.98 -9.52 -23.56
N ARG A 81 -24.68 -9.41 -23.86
CA ARG A 81 -23.60 -10.30 -23.36
C ARG A 81 -22.28 -9.53 -23.26
N PHE A 82 -21.42 -9.88 -22.30
CA PHE A 82 -20.08 -9.31 -22.12
C PHE A 82 -19.06 -10.40 -21.74
#